data_AF-K6IHD2-F1
#
_entry.id   AF-K6IHD2-F1
#
_cell.length_a   1.000
_cell.length_b   1.000
_cell.length_c   1.000
_cell.angle_alpha   90.00
_cell.angle_beta   90.00
_cell.angle_gamma   90.00
#
_symmetry.space_group_name_H-M   'P 1'
#
loop_
_entity.id
_entity.type
_entity.pdbx_description
1 polymer ?
#
loop_
_entity_poly.entity_id
_entity_poly.type
_entity_poly.pdbx_seq_one_letter_code
_entity_poly.pdbx_strand_id
1 'polypeptide(L)'
;MIFKIDLLFRKTKKKYLKNNIPDFELEFFDLSKVDLNRLESITLRVILGVVQKIWEGDTSFLVHLEKVFSLLGSLKNESKRVEILQKLFLYIFSVRELKPTEISKVLSHSRINRDYEDLTMTTAERLKKEGKIEDARNMLKEGFELDVVLRITGLTEQELKDHGVI
;
A
#
# COMPACT_ATOMS: atom_id res chain seq x y z
N MET A 1 9.51 16.45 -18.15
CA MET A 1 8.45 16.54 -19.19
C MET A 1 7.15 16.75 -18.43
N ILE A 2 6.54 17.93 -18.58
CA ILE A 2 5.37 18.35 -17.79
C ILE A 2 4.14 17.81 -18.52
N PHE A 3 3.37 16.92 -17.88
CA PHE A 3 2.06 16.53 -18.36
C PHE A 3 1.01 17.37 -17.63
N LYS A 4 0.21 18.11 -18.40
CA LYS A 4 -0.93 18.87 -17.89
C LYS A 4 -2.18 17.99 -18.03
N ILE A 5 -2.78 17.58 -16.90
CA ILE A 5 -4.07 16.89 -16.91
C ILE A 5 -5.14 17.92 -16.61
N ASP A 6 -5.92 18.29 -17.62
CA ASP A 6 -7.21 18.94 -17.41
C ASP A 6 -8.16 17.91 -16.80
N LEU A 7 -8.54 18.08 -15.53
CA LEU A 7 -9.63 17.30 -14.95
C LEU A 7 -10.90 17.59 -15.76
N LEU A 8 -11.28 16.66 -16.63
CA LEU A 8 -12.41 16.79 -17.57
C LEU A 8 -13.73 16.71 -16.81
N PHE A 9 -14.11 17.78 -16.12
CA PHE A 9 -15.52 18.01 -15.80
C PHE A 9 -16.27 18.13 -17.12
N ARG A 10 -17.25 17.22 -17.37
CA ARG A 10 -18.19 17.28 -18.50
C ARG A 10 -18.54 18.75 -18.77
N LYS A 11 -18.32 19.23 -20.01
CA LYS A 11 -18.45 20.65 -20.41
C LYS A 11 -19.74 21.33 -19.89
N THR A 12 -20.81 20.56 -19.70
CA THR A 12 -22.11 21.02 -19.20
C THR A 12 -22.14 21.46 -17.73
N LYS A 13 -21.23 21.00 -16.85
CA LYS A 13 -21.17 21.41 -15.42
C LYS A 13 -20.23 22.60 -15.14
N LYS A 14 -19.35 22.99 -16.07
CA LYS A 14 -18.37 24.09 -15.85
C LYS A 14 -19.00 25.48 -15.67
N LYS A 15 -20.22 25.72 -16.19
CA LYS A 15 -20.86 27.06 -16.14
C LYS A 15 -21.22 27.52 -14.72
N TYR A 16 -21.52 26.58 -13.82
CA TYR A 16 -21.98 26.89 -12.45
C TYR A 16 -20.89 26.73 -11.38
N LEU A 17 -19.72 26.20 -11.75
CA LEU A 17 -18.63 25.86 -10.82
C LEU A 17 -17.40 26.77 -10.95
N LYS A 18 -17.36 27.66 -11.95
CA LYS A 18 -16.21 28.54 -12.25
C LYS A 18 -15.76 29.42 -11.08
N ASN A 19 -16.66 29.79 -10.16
CA ASN A 19 -16.33 30.67 -9.04
C ASN A 19 -16.00 29.91 -7.74
N ASN A 20 -16.16 28.58 -7.72
CA ASN A 20 -16.03 27.77 -6.50
C ASN A 20 -15.00 26.63 -6.62
N ILE A 21 -14.41 26.42 -7.80
CA ILE A 21 -13.32 25.46 -7.99
C ILE A 21 -12.01 26.26 -8.07
N PRO A 22 -11.12 26.14 -7.07
CA PRO A 22 -9.77 26.66 -7.17
C PRO A 22 -9.08 26.13 -8.42
N ASP A 23 -8.39 26.98 -9.16
CA ASP A 23 -7.56 26.55 -10.30
C ASP A 23 -6.31 25.85 -9.75
N PHE A 24 -6.34 24.52 -9.68
CA PHE A 24 -5.20 23.71 -9.22
C PHE A 24 -4.41 23.20 -10.42
N GLU A 25 -3.11 23.52 -10.46
CA GLU A 25 -2.16 22.92 -11.39
C GLU A 25 -1.49 21.73 -10.69
N LEU A 26 -1.63 20.53 -11.27
CA LEU A 26 -0.96 19.33 -10.78
C LEU A 26 0.36 19.15 -11.54
N GLU A 27 1.48 19.33 -10.83
CA GLU A 27 2.80 19.02 -11.36
C GLU A 27 3.13 17.55 -11.14
N PHE A 28 3.26 16.79 -12.22
CA PHE A 28 3.68 15.38 -12.16
C PHE A 28 5.20 15.28 -12.24
N PHE A 29 5.78 14.52 -11.32
CA PHE A 29 7.22 14.29 -11.24
C PHE A 29 7.58 12.87 -11.67
N ASP A 30 8.49 12.76 -12.65
CA ASP A 30 8.99 11.48 -13.13
C ASP A 30 10.03 10.92 -12.15
N LEU A 31 9.55 10.10 -11.22
CA LEU A 31 10.39 9.47 -10.21
C LEU A 31 11.43 8.50 -10.81
N SER A 32 11.22 7.94 -12.01
CA SER A 32 12.10 6.90 -12.57
C SER A 32 13.53 7.37 -12.83
N LYS A 33 13.73 8.69 -12.99
CA LYS A 33 15.02 9.33 -13.31
C LYS A 33 15.73 9.91 -12.09
N VAL A 34 15.13 9.77 -10.92
CA VAL A 34 15.64 10.40 -9.70
C VAL A 34 16.71 9.51 -9.09
N ASP A 35 17.91 10.05 -8.98
CA ASP A 35 18.97 9.43 -8.18
C ASP A 35 18.68 9.60 -6.70
N LEU A 36 18.11 8.56 -6.09
CA LEU A 36 17.77 8.54 -4.68
C LEU A 36 19.00 8.63 -3.78
N ASN A 37 20.21 8.30 -4.25
CA ASN A 37 21.42 8.38 -3.42
C ASN A 37 21.76 9.80 -2.99
N ARG A 38 21.24 10.80 -3.72
CA ARG A 38 21.38 12.23 -3.38
C ARG A 38 20.52 12.67 -2.21
N LEU A 39 19.54 11.85 -1.79
CA LEU A 39 18.68 12.16 -0.66
C LEU A 39 19.40 11.81 0.65
N GLU A 40 19.48 12.77 1.57
CA GLU A 40 20.10 12.52 2.88
C GLU A 40 19.28 11.54 3.73
N SER A 41 17.95 11.67 3.68
CA SER A 41 17.05 10.85 4.48
C SER A 41 17.00 9.40 4.00
N ILE A 42 17.45 8.46 4.84
CA ILE A 42 17.32 7.01 4.60
C ILE A 42 15.83 6.64 4.44
N THR A 43 14.95 7.20 5.26
CA THR A 43 13.52 6.94 5.20
C THR A 43 12.93 7.31 3.83
N LEU A 44 13.28 8.49 3.30
CA LEU A 44 12.80 8.90 1.97
C LEU A 44 13.36 8.01 0.87
N ARG A 45 14.65 7.66 0.93
CA ARG A 45 15.29 6.73 -0.01
C ARG A 45 14.60 5.38 -0.04
N VAL A 46 14.26 4.84 1.13
CA VAL A 46 13.55 3.56 1.27
C VAL A 46 12.15 3.64 0.68
N ILE A 47 11.36 4.65 1.06
CA ILE A 47 9.97 4.82 0.58
C ILE A 47 9.94 5.03 -0.94
N LEU A 48 10.70 5.99 -1.44
CA LEU A 48 10.75 6.28 -2.87
C LEU A 48 11.38 5.15 -3.67
N GLY A 49 12.31 4.40 -3.08
CA GLY A 49 12.92 3.23 -3.70
C GLY A 49 11.89 2.15 -4.02
N VAL A 50 10.93 1.91 -3.12
CA VAL A 50 9.82 1.00 -3.40
C VAL A 50 8.90 1.59 -4.47
N VAL A 51 8.47 2.85 -4.32
CA VAL A 51 7.54 3.51 -5.24
C VAL A 51 8.08 3.57 -6.67
N GLN A 52 9.38 3.83 -6.86
CA GLN A 52 10.03 3.88 -8.18
C GLN A 52 9.95 2.56 -8.96
N LYS A 53 9.85 1.43 -8.25
CA LYS A 53 9.99 0.08 -8.82
C LYS A 53 8.76 -0.78 -8.62
N ILE A 54 7.71 -0.26 -7.98
CA ILE A 54 6.48 -0.98 -7.63
C ILE A 54 5.69 -1.49 -8.84
N TRP A 55 5.97 -1.03 -10.06
CA TRP A 55 5.33 -1.50 -11.28
C TRP A 55 6.22 -2.38 -12.19
N GLU A 56 7.45 -2.67 -11.77
CA GLU A 56 8.32 -3.59 -12.52
C GLU A 56 7.88 -5.06 -12.38
N GLY A 57 8.39 -5.96 -13.21
CA GLY A 57 8.11 -7.40 -13.04
C GLY A 57 8.58 -7.93 -11.67
N ASP A 58 7.90 -8.94 -11.12
CA ASP A 58 8.12 -9.41 -9.75
C ASP A 58 9.58 -9.76 -9.45
N THR A 59 10.28 -10.45 -10.36
CA THR A 59 11.70 -10.76 -10.18
C THR A 59 12.57 -9.50 -10.05
N SER A 60 12.35 -8.49 -10.91
CA SER A 60 13.10 -7.22 -10.85
C SER A 60 12.81 -6.48 -9.55
N PHE A 61 11.53 -6.45 -9.17
CA PHE A 61 11.08 -5.79 -7.96
C PHE A 61 11.64 -6.45 -6.70
N LEU A 62 11.61 -7.77 -6.58
CA LEU A 62 12.12 -8.49 -5.40
C LEU A 62 13.64 -8.33 -5.25
N VAL A 63 14.40 -8.35 -6.35
CA VAL A 63 15.85 -8.09 -6.34
C VAL A 63 16.14 -6.65 -5.89
N HIS A 64 15.32 -5.69 -6.32
CA HIS A 64 15.45 -4.30 -5.85
C HIS A 64 15.06 -4.14 -4.38
N LEU A 65 14.02 -4.85 -3.95
CA LEU A 65 13.51 -4.82 -2.58
C LEU A 65 14.58 -5.30 -1.59
N GLU A 66 15.44 -6.26 -1.96
CA GLU A 66 16.59 -6.68 -1.16
C GLU A 66 17.53 -5.49 -0.84
N LYS A 67 17.81 -4.65 -1.85
CA LYS A 67 18.65 -3.45 -1.69
C LYS A 67 17.98 -2.42 -0.78
N VAL A 68 16.67 -2.24 -0.94
CA VAL A 68 15.87 -1.34 -0.09
C VAL A 68 15.90 -1.80 1.37
N PHE A 69 15.73 -3.10 1.62
CA PHE A 69 15.82 -3.68 2.95
C PHE A 69 17.23 -3.56 3.54
N SER A 70 18.27 -3.81 2.76
CA SER A 70 19.65 -3.57 3.20
C SER A 70 19.87 -2.12 3.65
N LEU A 71 19.36 -1.14 2.88
CA LEU A 71 19.41 0.28 3.24
C LEU A 71 18.60 0.58 4.50
N LEU A 72 17.41 -0.01 4.65
CA LEU A 72 16.61 0.16 5.86
C LEU A 72 17.31 -0.41 7.11
N GLY A 73 18.05 -1.51 6.95
CA GLY A 73 18.86 -2.12 8.01
C GLY A 73 19.96 -1.19 8.55
N SER A 74 20.40 -0.19 7.77
CA SER A 74 21.37 0.79 8.24
C SER A 74 20.78 1.82 9.21
N LEU A 75 19.45 1.88 9.35
CA LEU A 75 18.79 2.76 10.30
C LEU A 75 18.96 2.22 11.72
N LYS A 76 19.60 2.96 12.62
CA LYS A 76 19.87 2.50 14.00
C LYS A 76 18.61 2.29 14.84
N ASN A 77 17.56 3.10 14.63
CA ASN A 77 16.34 3.06 15.42
C ASN A 77 15.42 1.93 14.96
N GLU A 78 15.32 0.89 15.79
CA GLU A 78 14.47 -0.28 15.59
C GLU A 78 12.99 0.04 15.44
N SER A 79 12.40 0.79 16.38
CA SER A 79 10.98 1.14 16.33
C SER A 79 10.63 1.85 15.03
N LYS A 80 11.51 2.74 14.55
CA LYS A 80 11.34 3.42 13.27
C LYS A 80 11.48 2.47 12.08
N ARG A 81 12.34 1.45 12.13
CA ARG A 81 12.42 0.41 11.08
C ARG A 81 11.11 -0.37 11.00
N VAL A 82 10.58 -0.81 12.15
CA VAL A 82 9.29 -1.53 12.24
C VAL A 82 8.17 -0.70 11.62
N GLU A 83 8.06 0.57 12.00
CA GLU A 83 7.02 1.47 11.48
C GLU A 83 7.12 1.65 9.96
N ILE A 84 8.34 1.79 9.44
CA ILE A 84 8.56 1.91 7.99
C ILE A 84 8.18 0.60 7.29
N LEU A 85 8.60 -0.56 7.81
CA LEU A 85 8.26 -1.87 7.21
C LEU A 85 6.75 -2.11 7.19
N GLN A 86 6.03 -1.80 8.27
CA GLN A 86 4.57 -1.90 8.30
C GLN A 86 3.92 -1.10 7.17
N LYS A 87 4.34 0.16 6.98
CA LYS A 87 3.82 1.02 5.91
C LYS A 87 4.19 0.50 4.51
N LEU A 88 5.41 -0.01 4.36
CA LEU A 88 5.86 -0.59 3.08
C LEU A 88 5.07 -1.85 2.73
N PHE A 89 4.92 -2.80 3.66
CA PHE A 89 4.17 -4.03 3.41
C PHE A 89 2.72 -3.73 3.08
N LEU A 90 2.09 -2.80 3.82
CA LEU A 90 0.74 -2.35 3.53
C LEU A 90 0.64 -1.85 2.07
N TYR A 91 1.54 -0.95 1.67
CA TYR A 91 1.55 -0.43 0.30
C TYR A 91 1.84 -1.50 -0.75
N ILE A 92 2.84 -2.35 -0.53
CA ILE A 92 3.24 -3.39 -1.50
C ILE A 92 2.08 -4.36 -1.74
N PHE A 93 1.47 -4.89 -0.68
CA PHE A 93 0.33 -5.82 -0.81
C PHE A 93 -0.95 -5.14 -1.31
N SER A 94 -1.09 -3.81 -1.14
CA SER A 94 -2.22 -3.07 -1.71
C SER A 94 -2.10 -2.85 -3.22
N VAL A 95 -0.87 -2.88 -3.75
CA VAL A 95 -0.59 -2.61 -5.17
C VAL A 95 -0.27 -3.90 -5.95
N ARG A 96 0.30 -4.90 -5.29
CA ARG A 96 0.75 -6.16 -5.91
C ARG A 96 0.14 -7.39 -5.25
N GLU A 97 -0.09 -8.41 -6.05
CA GLU A 97 -0.55 -9.74 -5.63
C GLU A 97 0.61 -10.66 -5.19
N LEU A 98 1.55 -10.14 -4.40
CA LEU A 98 2.68 -10.93 -3.88
C LEU A 98 2.25 -11.77 -2.67
N LYS A 99 2.78 -12.99 -2.58
CA LYS A 99 2.60 -13.82 -1.38
C LYS A 99 3.53 -13.32 -0.26
N PRO A 100 3.11 -13.37 1.01
CA PRO A 100 3.96 -13.00 2.14
C PRO A 100 5.29 -13.75 2.16
N THR A 101 5.28 -15.03 1.77
CA THR A 101 6.47 -15.88 1.71
C THR A 101 7.51 -15.42 0.69
N GLU A 102 7.11 -14.70 -0.36
CA GLU A 102 8.03 -14.13 -1.35
C GLU A 102 8.80 -12.96 -0.75
N ILE A 103 8.14 -12.11 0.04
CA ILE A 103 8.78 -11.01 0.76
C ILE A 103 9.62 -11.55 1.92
N SER A 104 9.14 -12.55 2.68
CA SER A 104 9.92 -13.18 3.76
C SER A 104 11.23 -13.77 3.27
N LYS A 105 11.26 -14.37 2.06
CA LYS A 105 12.50 -14.85 1.44
C LYS A 105 13.50 -13.71 1.16
N VAL A 106 13.02 -12.53 0.79
CA VAL A 106 13.89 -11.37 0.58
C VAL A 106 14.40 -10.83 1.92
N LEU A 107 13.56 -10.82 2.95
CA LEU A 107 13.94 -10.40 4.31
C LEU A 107 14.99 -11.32 4.93
N SER A 108 14.85 -12.63 4.78
CA SER A 108 15.78 -13.61 5.36
C SER A 108 17.19 -13.54 4.76
N HIS A 109 17.32 -13.07 3.52
CA HIS A 109 18.62 -12.77 2.89
C HIS A 109 19.13 -11.36 3.24
N SER A 110 18.25 -10.48 3.70
CA SER A 110 18.64 -9.15 4.18
C SER A 110 19.25 -9.25 5.60
N ARG A 111 20.12 -8.30 5.98
CA ARG A 111 20.72 -8.24 7.33
C ARG A 111 19.71 -7.83 8.42
N ILE A 112 18.42 -7.96 8.19
CA ILE A 112 17.36 -7.52 9.09
C ILE A 112 16.82 -8.75 9.86
N ASN A 113 16.61 -8.60 11.17
CA ASN A 113 16.21 -9.63 12.14
C ASN A 113 15.00 -10.52 11.70
N ARG A 114 14.87 -11.73 12.24
CA ARG A 114 13.72 -12.64 11.98
C ARG A 114 12.37 -12.03 12.37
N ASP A 115 12.36 -11.13 13.34
CA ASP A 115 11.14 -10.50 13.89
C ASP A 115 10.31 -9.73 12.83
N TYR A 116 10.87 -9.47 11.65
CA TYR A 116 10.17 -8.78 10.56
C TYR A 116 9.44 -9.74 9.60
N GLU A 117 9.69 -11.06 9.67
CA GLU A 117 8.90 -12.05 8.93
C GLU A 117 7.47 -12.11 9.47
N ASP A 118 7.30 -12.12 10.79
CA ASP A 118 5.99 -12.07 11.47
C ASP A 118 5.22 -10.79 11.11
N LEU A 119 5.94 -9.67 11.01
CA LEU A 119 5.38 -8.39 10.57
C LEU A 119 4.80 -8.46 9.15
N THR A 120 5.45 -9.21 8.27
CA THR A 120 5.01 -9.41 6.88
C THR A 120 3.72 -10.23 6.85
N MET A 121 3.69 -11.33 7.59
CA MET A 121 2.55 -12.24 7.67
C MET A 121 1.33 -11.54 8.29
N THR A 122 1.49 -10.90 9.45
CA THR A 122 0.41 -10.19 10.15
C THR A 122 -0.16 -9.04 9.32
N THR A 123 0.67 -8.31 8.56
CA THR A 123 0.19 -7.23 7.70
C THR A 123 -0.65 -7.76 6.53
N ALA A 124 -0.24 -8.87 5.92
CA ALA A 124 -1.00 -9.49 4.83
C ALA A 124 -2.32 -10.11 5.31
N GLU A 125 -2.32 -10.77 6.47
CA GLU A 125 -3.53 -11.30 7.10
C GLU A 125 -4.52 -10.18 7.42
N ARG A 126 -4.03 -9.06 7.98
CA ARG A 126 -4.85 -7.88 8.24
C ARG A 126 -5.52 -7.35 6.98
N LEU A 127 -4.76 -7.16 5.88
CA LEU A 127 -5.31 -6.71 4.61
C LEU A 127 -6.36 -7.67 4.04
N LYS A 128 -6.12 -8.99 4.10
CA LYS A 128 -7.09 -9.99 3.65
C LYS A 128 -8.37 -9.92 4.48
N LYS A 129 -8.26 -9.69 5.78
CA LYS A 129 -9.41 -9.51 6.68
C LYS A 129 -10.15 -8.22 6.37
N GLU A 130 -9.45 -7.10 6.18
CA GLU A 130 -10.06 -5.82 5.78
C GLU A 130 -10.83 -5.95 4.46
N GLY A 131 -10.28 -6.65 3.46
CA GLY A 131 -11.00 -6.92 2.21
C GLY A 131 -12.30 -7.68 2.42
N LYS A 132 -12.28 -8.75 3.23
CA LYS A 132 -13.49 -9.49 3.60
C LYS A 132 -14.53 -8.65 4.33
N ILE A 133 -14.08 -7.73 5.20
CA ILE A 133 -14.96 -6.83 5.95
C ILE A 133 -15.65 -5.85 5.00
N GLU A 134 -14.93 -5.33 4.00
CA GLU A 134 -15.51 -4.45 2.99
C GLU A 134 -16.49 -5.21 2.08
N ASP A 135 -16.15 -6.43 1.65
CA ASP A 135 -17.05 -7.30 0.90
C ASP A 135 -18.33 -7.58 1.70
N ALA A 136 -18.22 -7.92 2.99
CA ALA A 136 -19.36 -8.12 3.88
C ALA A 136 -20.26 -6.87 3.96
N ARG A 137 -19.65 -5.70 4.10
CA ARG A 137 -20.37 -4.41 4.14
C ARG A 137 -21.13 -4.16 2.85
N ASN A 138 -20.54 -4.48 1.70
CA ASN A 138 -21.19 -4.29 0.40
C ASN A 138 -22.30 -5.31 0.16
N MET A 139 -22.11 -6.58 0.53
CA MET A 139 -23.17 -7.59 0.48
C MET A 139 -24.39 -7.20 1.33
N LEU A 140 -24.18 -6.72 2.56
CA LEU A 140 -25.29 -6.27 3.42
C LEU A 140 -26.03 -5.05 2.82
N LYS A 141 -25.30 -4.10 2.22
CA LYS A 141 -25.92 -2.96 1.50
C LYS A 141 -26.74 -3.41 0.28
N GLU A 142 -26.35 -4.51 -0.36
CA GLU A 142 -27.08 -5.11 -1.49
C GLU A 142 -28.26 -5.99 -1.03
N GLY A 143 -28.48 -6.12 0.28
CA GLY A 143 -29.63 -6.84 0.85
C GLY A 143 -29.40 -8.33 1.08
N PHE A 144 -28.14 -8.78 1.10
CA PHE A 144 -27.83 -10.16 1.50
C PHE A 144 -28.12 -10.36 3.00
N GLU A 145 -28.71 -11.50 3.33
CA GLU A 145 -28.96 -11.89 4.73
C GLU A 145 -27.65 -12.14 5.49
N LEU A 146 -27.65 -11.83 6.79
CA LEU A 146 -26.44 -11.91 7.63
C LEU A 146 -25.84 -13.32 7.64
N ASP A 147 -26.64 -14.39 7.69
CA ASP A 147 -26.14 -15.77 7.67
C ASP A 147 -25.39 -16.11 6.38
N VAL A 148 -25.87 -15.56 5.24
CA VAL A 148 -25.25 -15.73 3.93
C VAL A 148 -23.91 -15.01 3.90
N VAL A 149 -23.86 -13.78 4.40
CA VAL A 149 -22.63 -12.98 4.48
C VAL A 149 -21.57 -13.66 5.34
N LEU A 150 -21.94 -14.13 6.54
CA LEU A 150 -21.03 -14.84 7.44
C LEU A 150 -20.49 -16.12 6.78
N ARG A 151 -21.35 -16.89 6.09
CA ARG A 151 -20.97 -18.12 5.39
C ARG A 151 -20.03 -17.87 4.21
N ILE A 152 -20.27 -16.84 3.39
CA ILE A 152 -19.44 -16.54 2.21
C ILE A 152 -18.08 -15.97 2.61
N THR A 153 -18.08 -15.01 3.53
CA THR A 153 -16.84 -14.31 3.94
C THR A 153 -16.01 -15.12 4.93
N GLY A 154 -16.65 -16.05 5.65
CA GLY A 154 -16.05 -16.80 6.75
C GLY A 154 -15.73 -15.93 7.96
N LEU A 155 -16.36 -14.75 8.07
CA LEU A 155 -16.27 -13.87 9.23
C LEU A 155 -17.26 -14.29 10.31
N THR A 156 -16.96 -13.92 11.54
CA THR A 156 -17.87 -14.03 12.68
C THR A 156 -18.71 -12.77 12.86
N GLU A 157 -19.86 -12.90 13.52
CA GLU A 157 -20.71 -11.75 13.84
C GLU A 157 -19.98 -10.72 14.73
N GLN A 158 -19.15 -11.19 15.67
CA GLN A 158 -18.35 -10.31 16.52
C GLN A 158 -17.34 -9.50 15.70
N GLU A 159 -16.67 -10.12 14.72
CA GLU A 159 -15.76 -9.40 13.84
C GLU A 159 -16.47 -8.30 13.04
N LEU A 160 -17.72 -8.52 12.60
CA LEU A 160 -18.50 -7.48 11.93
C LEU A 160 -18.86 -6.32 12.88
N LYS A 161 -19.23 -6.63 14.13
CA LYS A 161 -19.51 -5.61 15.17
C LYS A 161 -18.27 -4.79 15.52
N ASP A 162 -17.13 -5.45 15.71
CA ASP A 162 -15.85 -4.80 16.03
C ASP A 162 -15.41 -3.81 14.95
N HIS A 163 -15.83 -4.04 13.70
CA HIS A 163 -15.54 -3.18 12.55
C HIS A 163 -16.70 -2.24 12.17
N GLY A 164 -17.76 -2.18 13.00
CA GLY A 164 -18.91 -1.30 12.79
C GLY A 164 -19.63 -1.53 11.46
N VAL A 165 -19.70 -2.79 11.03
CA VAL A 165 -20.48 -3.19 9.83
C VAL A 165 -21.95 -3.40 10.18
N ILE A 166 -22.21 -3.91 11.38
CA ILE A 166 -23.54 -4.15 11.97
C ILE A 166 -23.59 -3.65 13.41
#